data_AF-A4BN79-F1
#
_entry.id   AF-A4BN79-F1
#
_cell.length_a   1.000
_cell.length_b   1.000
_cell.length_c   1.000
_cell.angle_alpha   90.00
_cell.angle_beta   90.00
_cell.angle_gamma   90.00
#
_symmetry.space_group_name_H-M   'P 1'
#
loop_
_entity.id
_entity.type
_entity.pdbx_description
1 polymer ?
#
loop_
_entity_poly.entity_id
_entity_poly.type
_entity_poly.pdbx_seq_one_letter_code
_entity_poly.pdbx_strand_id
1 'polypeptide(L)'
;MQRSRGAALPLTVIVLFAADVPAAAPDAAAITNHGDERGAAPCTSCHGGDGGGQTASGFPRLAGLDASYLYKQLNDFASGARDNAVMQPIAKALSEDERKALADYYSQMPVPAAAAKPQGPMPAHDSRSAALAIRGLWTQQLPGCVQCHGPQGLGVGEHFPPLAGQPAVYIANQLRAWKQGARRNDPLRLMQHVAKTLGDSDIQAVAKWFAAQPLEATGDTP
;
A
#
# COMPACT_ATOMS: atom_id res chain seq x y z
N MET A 1 -60.21 -14.33 66.31
CA MET A 1 -58.80 -14.68 66.05
C MET A 1 -58.72 -15.43 64.72
N GLN A 2 -58.39 -14.76 63.61
CA GLN A 2 -58.07 -15.42 62.35
C GLN A 2 -57.06 -14.53 61.61
N ARG A 3 -55.79 -14.96 61.57
CA ARG A 3 -54.71 -14.24 60.87
C ARG A 3 -54.60 -14.78 59.44
N SER A 4 -55.02 -13.99 58.46
CA SER A 4 -54.86 -14.28 57.04
C SER A 4 -53.40 -14.04 56.63
N ARG A 5 -52.71 -15.09 56.17
CA ARG A 5 -51.35 -15.00 55.62
C ARG A 5 -51.44 -14.69 54.12
N GLY A 6 -50.99 -13.50 53.70
CA GLY A 6 -50.82 -13.14 52.29
C GLY A 6 -49.56 -13.80 51.72
N ALA A 7 -49.69 -14.49 50.59
CA ALA A 7 -48.58 -15.06 49.84
C ALA A 7 -47.92 -13.97 48.99
N ALA A 8 -46.62 -13.74 49.19
CA ALA A 8 -45.82 -12.86 48.35
C ALA A 8 -45.32 -13.66 47.13
N LEU A 9 -45.66 -13.22 45.91
CA LEU A 9 -45.07 -13.76 44.68
C LEU A 9 -43.67 -13.17 44.48
N PRO A 10 -42.65 -14.00 44.16
CA PRO A 10 -41.30 -13.50 43.88
C PRO A 10 -41.26 -12.79 42.53
N LEU A 11 -40.69 -11.58 42.51
CA LEU A 11 -40.43 -10.80 41.31
C LEU A 11 -39.19 -11.38 40.60
N THR A 12 -39.39 -12.17 39.55
CA THR A 12 -38.29 -12.68 38.72
C THR A 12 -37.78 -11.57 37.80
N VAL A 13 -36.60 -11.02 38.10
CA VAL A 13 -35.89 -10.10 37.20
C VAL A 13 -35.22 -10.90 36.09
N ILE A 14 -35.76 -10.81 34.87
CA ILE A 14 -35.14 -11.38 33.67
C ILE A 14 -34.04 -10.42 33.22
N VAL A 15 -32.78 -10.80 33.42
CA VAL A 15 -31.62 -10.11 32.85
C VAL A 15 -31.49 -10.56 31.39
N LEU A 16 -31.91 -9.72 30.46
CA LEU A 16 -31.67 -9.89 29.03
C LEU A 16 -30.19 -9.66 28.75
N PHE A 17 -29.42 -10.73 28.56
CA PHE A 17 -28.11 -10.67 27.95
C PHE A 17 -28.28 -10.32 26.47
N ALA A 18 -27.97 -9.07 26.10
CA ALA A 18 -27.78 -8.72 24.69
C ALA A 18 -26.56 -9.50 24.18
N ALA A 19 -26.78 -10.46 23.28
CA ALA A 19 -25.68 -11.09 22.57
C ALA A 19 -25.05 -10.04 21.64
N ASP A 20 -23.79 -9.69 21.89
CA ASP A 20 -22.98 -8.90 20.95
C ASP A 20 -22.85 -9.69 19.65
N VAL A 21 -23.69 -9.37 18.67
CA VAL A 21 -23.58 -9.91 17.33
C VAL A 21 -22.37 -9.24 16.69
N PRO A 22 -21.30 -9.98 16.33
CA PRO A 22 -20.14 -9.36 15.71
C PRO A 22 -20.59 -8.67 14.42
N ALA A 23 -20.19 -7.41 14.26
CA ALA A 23 -20.41 -6.67 13.02
C ALA A 23 -19.82 -7.49 11.86
N ALA A 24 -20.57 -7.59 10.76
CA ALA A 24 -20.10 -8.27 9.56
C ALA A 24 -18.80 -7.61 9.07
N ALA A 25 -17.83 -8.42 8.64
CA ALA A 25 -16.58 -7.92 8.08
C ALA A 25 -16.85 -7.04 6.85
N PRO A 26 -16.09 -5.94 6.66
CA PRO A 26 -16.31 -5.05 5.52
C PRO A 26 -16.13 -5.78 4.18
N ASP A 27 -17.00 -5.49 3.22
CA ASP A 27 -16.89 -6.02 1.85
C ASP A 27 -15.87 -5.20 1.05
N ALA A 28 -14.62 -5.67 1.04
CA ALA A 28 -13.53 -5.01 0.32
C ALA A 28 -13.77 -4.93 -1.20
N ALA A 29 -14.49 -5.88 -1.80
CA ALA A 29 -14.79 -5.86 -3.23
C ALA A 29 -15.81 -4.76 -3.55
N ALA A 30 -16.83 -4.60 -2.71
CA ALA A 30 -17.78 -3.49 -2.84
C ALA A 30 -17.08 -2.14 -2.68
N ILE A 31 -16.24 -1.98 -1.65
CA ILE A 31 -15.51 -0.73 -1.40
C ILE A 31 -14.55 -0.40 -2.55
N THR A 32 -13.86 -1.41 -3.08
CA THR A 32 -12.95 -1.24 -4.23
C THR A 32 -13.68 -0.66 -5.44
N ASN A 33 -14.89 -1.14 -5.74
CA ASN A 33 -15.64 -0.76 -6.94
C ASN A 33 -16.55 0.46 -6.77
N HIS A 34 -16.99 0.75 -5.55
CA HIS A 34 -18.04 1.74 -5.30
C HIS A 34 -17.67 2.79 -4.25
N GLY A 35 -16.57 2.61 -3.53
CA GLY A 35 -16.25 3.43 -2.37
C GLY A 35 -17.02 2.99 -1.14
N ASP A 36 -16.98 3.80 -0.08
CA ASP A 36 -17.70 3.54 1.17
C ASP A 36 -18.77 4.61 1.46
N GLU A 37 -19.60 4.35 2.46
CA GLU A 37 -20.65 5.27 2.89
C GLU A 37 -20.12 6.55 3.59
N ARG A 38 -18.83 6.59 3.94
CA ARG A 38 -18.17 7.74 4.59
C ARG A 38 -17.48 8.67 3.60
N GLY A 39 -17.56 8.37 2.30
CA GLY A 39 -17.07 9.22 1.23
C GLY A 39 -15.68 8.85 0.70
N ALA A 40 -15.16 7.67 1.02
CA ALA A 40 -14.03 7.10 0.31
C ALA A 40 -14.44 6.84 -1.15
N ALA A 41 -13.68 7.38 -2.10
CA ALA A 41 -13.94 7.15 -3.52
C ALA A 41 -13.59 5.70 -3.94
N PRO A 42 -14.20 5.17 -5.03
CA PRO A 42 -13.82 3.88 -5.58
C PRO A 42 -12.33 3.78 -5.90
N CYS A 43 -11.66 2.74 -5.40
CA CYS A 43 -10.23 2.52 -5.60
C CYS A 43 -9.90 2.30 -7.09
N THR A 44 -10.79 1.61 -7.82
CA THR A 44 -10.64 1.26 -9.24
C THR A 44 -10.55 2.50 -10.15
N SER A 45 -11.10 3.64 -9.73
CA SER A 45 -11.06 4.90 -10.49
C SER A 45 -9.63 5.36 -10.81
N CYS A 46 -8.67 5.03 -9.93
CA CYS A 46 -7.28 5.43 -10.05
C CYS A 46 -6.34 4.22 -10.16
N HIS A 47 -6.58 3.15 -9.41
CA HIS A 47 -5.69 1.98 -9.35
C HIS A 47 -6.05 0.87 -10.36
N GLY A 48 -7.08 1.07 -11.19
CA GLY A 48 -7.53 0.09 -12.17
C GLY A 48 -8.40 -1.01 -11.56
N GLY A 49 -9.23 -1.65 -12.39
CA GLY A 49 -10.11 -2.74 -11.97
C GLY A 49 -9.36 -4.00 -11.53
N ASP A 50 -8.15 -4.20 -12.06
CA ASP A 50 -7.24 -5.29 -11.72
C ASP A 50 -6.20 -4.92 -10.66
N GLY A 51 -6.27 -3.69 -10.10
CA GLY A 51 -5.27 -3.17 -9.16
C GLY A 51 -3.88 -2.95 -9.77
N GLY A 52 -3.74 -2.98 -11.10
CA GLY A 52 -2.48 -2.83 -11.83
C GLY A 52 -1.91 -1.41 -11.84
N GLY A 53 -2.70 -0.42 -11.43
CA GLY A 53 -2.35 1.00 -11.49
C GLY A 53 -2.50 1.59 -12.89
N GLN A 54 -2.01 2.81 -13.07
CA GLN A 54 -2.01 3.52 -14.36
C GLN A 54 -0.64 4.17 -14.58
N THR A 55 0.15 3.59 -15.49
CA THR A 55 1.54 4.02 -15.73
C THR A 55 1.65 5.49 -16.13
N ALA A 56 0.80 5.96 -17.05
CA ALA A 56 0.86 7.33 -17.58
C ALA A 56 0.53 8.39 -16.50
N SER A 57 -0.45 8.11 -15.64
CA SER A 57 -0.88 9.00 -14.56
C SER A 57 -0.05 8.84 -13.28
N GLY A 58 0.82 7.83 -13.22
CA GLY A 58 1.63 7.53 -12.04
C GLY A 58 0.84 6.94 -10.87
N PHE A 59 -0.34 6.37 -11.11
CA PHE A 59 -1.07 5.63 -10.08
C PHE A 59 -0.43 4.26 -9.88
N PRO A 60 0.01 3.91 -8.66
CA PRO A 60 0.76 2.69 -8.42
C PRO A 60 -0.08 1.43 -8.55
N ARG A 61 0.59 0.32 -8.85
CA ARG A 61 0.05 -1.03 -8.69
C ARG A 61 -0.17 -1.31 -7.20
N LEU A 62 -1.32 -1.86 -6.87
CA LEU A 62 -1.66 -2.38 -5.54
C LEU A 62 -1.72 -3.91 -5.52
N ALA A 63 -2.16 -4.52 -6.63
CA ALA A 63 -2.35 -5.96 -6.75
C ALA A 63 -1.06 -6.73 -6.48
N GLY A 64 -1.10 -7.70 -5.57
CA GLY A 64 0.04 -8.55 -5.19
C GLY A 64 1.11 -7.83 -4.37
N LEU A 65 0.83 -6.65 -3.82
CA LEU A 65 1.66 -6.08 -2.76
C LEU A 65 1.35 -6.75 -1.43
N ASP A 66 2.35 -6.81 -0.54
CA ASP A 66 2.17 -7.37 0.79
C ASP A 66 1.04 -6.67 1.59
N ALA A 67 0.22 -7.46 2.29
CA ALA A 67 -0.94 -6.96 3.03
C ALA A 67 -0.54 -5.99 4.14
N SER A 68 0.50 -6.31 4.92
CA SER A 68 0.99 -5.43 5.99
C SER A 68 1.55 -4.13 5.42
N TYR A 69 2.23 -4.19 4.26
CA TYR A 69 2.69 -2.98 3.57
C TYR A 69 1.51 -2.09 3.17
N LEU A 70 0.49 -2.65 2.51
CA LEU A 70 -0.70 -1.92 2.07
C LEU A 70 -1.46 -1.31 3.25
N TYR A 71 -1.71 -2.11 4.29
CA TYR A 71 -2.38 -1.68 5.51
C TYR A 71 -1.64 -0.52 6.18
N LYS A 72 -0.32 -0.64 6.32
CA LYS A 72 0.54 0.42 6.83
C LYS A 72 0.41 1.69 5.98
N GLN A 73 0.45 1.60 4.65
CA GLN A 73 0.34 2.79 3.80
C GLN A 73 -1.02 3.48 3.95
N LEU A 74 -2.13 2.72 4.01
CA LEU A 74 -3.46 3.28 4.21
C LEU A 74 -3.58 4.00 5.57
N ASN A 75 -3.06 3.40 6.65
CA ASN A 75 -3.02 4.05 7.97
C ASN A 75 -2.13 5.29 8.00
N ASP A 76 -0.99 5.26 7.31
CA ASP A 76 -0.10 6.41 7.24
C ASP A 76 -0.72 7.57 6.45
N PHE A 77 -1.51 7.29 5.42
CA PHE A 77 -2.31 8.31 4.75
C PHE A 77 -3.41 8.86 5.68
N ALA A 78 -4.17 7.98 6.33
CA ALA A 78 -5.25 8.36 7.23
C ALA A 78 -4.76 9.29 8.37
N SER A 79 -3.62 8.95 8.98
CA SER A 79 -3.00 9.73 10.05
C SER A 79 -2.26 10.99 9.58
N GLY A 80 -1.90 11.07 8.29
CA GLY A 80 -1.02 12.13 7.77
C GLY A 80 0.47 11.90 8.06
N ALA A 81 0.90 10.69 8.40
CA ALA A 81 2.32 10.33 8.39
C ALA A 81 2.87 10.26 6.95
N ARG A 82 2.00 10.00 5.97
CA ARG A 82 2.28 10.08 4.53
C ARG A 82 1.34 11.11 3.91
N ASP A 83 1.88 12.26 3.52
CA ASP A 83 1.07 13.34 2.95
C ASP A 83 0.84 13.10 1.44
N ASN A 84 -0.41 13.15 1.01
CA ASN A 84 -0.81 13.13 -0.40
C ASN A 84 -2.22 13.71 -0.57
N ALA A 85 -2.36 14.72 -1.42
CA ALA A 85 -3.62 15.44 -1.60
C ALA A 85 -4.79 14.57 -2.11
N VAL A 86 -4.50 13.45 -2.79
CA VAL A 86 -5.51 12.54 -3.34
C VAL A 86 -5.84 11.43 -2.35
N MET A 87 -4.83 10.69 -1.89
CA MET A 87 -5.06 9.49 -1.07
C MET A 87 -5.38 9.77 0.39
N GLN A 88 -4.95 10.90 0.94
CA GLN A 88 -5.22 11.23 2.35
C GLN A 88 -6.72 11.35 2.68
N PRO A 89 -7.54 12.13 1.95
CA PRO A 89 -8.98 12.20 2.25
C PRO A 89 -9.68 10.84 2.09
N ILE A 90 -9.30 10.05 1.07
CA ILE A 90 -9.85 8.70 0.84
C ILE A 90 -9.53 7.79 2.04
N ALA A 91 -8.27 7.73 2.46
CA ALA A 91 -7.86 6.87 3.57
C ALA A 91 -8.43 7.29 4.92
N LYS A 92 -8.69 8.60 5.12
CA LYS A 92 -9.34 9.16 6.30
C LYS A 92 -10.83 8.81 6.39
N ALA A 93 -11.52 8.67 5.27
CA ALA A 93 -12.93 8.31 5.24
C ALA A 93 -13.15 6.85 5.68
N LEU A 94 -12.25 5.94 5.28
CA LEU A 94 -12.33 4.51 5.61
C LEU A 94 -12.24 4.22 7.12
N SER A 95 -12.87 3.15 7.61
CA SER A 95 -12.53 2.59 8.94
C SER A 95 -11.18 1.89 8.93
N GLU A 96 -10.67 1.61 10.13
CA GLU A 96 -9.53 0.71 10.30
C GLU A 96 -9.80 -0.68 9.71
N ASP A 97 -10.97 -1.27 10.02
CA ASP A 97 -11.36 -2.58 9.49
C ASP A 97 -11.43 -2.61 7.96
N GLU A 98 -11.91 -1.52 7.32
CA GLU A 98 -11.91 -1.41 5.87
C GLU A 98 -10.51 -1.25 5.29
N ARG A 99 -9.65 -0.43 5.91
CA ARG A 99 -8.25 -0.32 5.50
C ARG A 99 -7.56 -1.67 5.56
N LYS A 100 -7.87 -2.48 6.58
CA LYS A 100 -7.38 -3.86 6.69
C LYS A 100 -7.96 -4.76 5.60
N ALA A 101 -9.28 -4.74 5.41
CA ALA A 101 -9.96 -5.58 4.41
C ALA A 101 -9.47 -5.27 2.98
N LEU A 102 -9.28 -4.00 2.63
CA LEU A 102 -8.72 -3.57 1.35
C LEU A 102 -7.27 -4.02 1.16
N ALA A 103 -6.45 -3.96 2.22
CA ALA A 103 -5.08 -4.43 2.17
C ALA A 103 -5.00 -5.94 1.90
N ASP A 104 -5.81 -6.72 2.63
CA ASP A 104 -5.89 -8.18 2.45
C ASP A 104 -6.46 -8.53 1.05
N TYR A 105 -7.39 -7.73 0.53
CA TYR A 105 -7.99 -7.92 -0.79
C TYR A 105 -6.96 -7.70 -1.92
N TYR A 106 -6.28 -6.55 -1.94
CA TYR A 106 -5.28 -6.25 -2.98
C TYR A 106 -4.05 -7.16 -2.90
N SER A 107 -3.66 -7.64 -1.72
CA SER A 107 -2.53 -8.56 -1.60
C SER A 107 -2.79 -9.93 -2.22
N GLN A 108 -4.05 -10.34 -2.30
CA GLN A 108 -4.47 -11.61 -2.90
C GLN A 108 -4.74 -11.49 -4.41
N MET A 109 -4.79 -10.26 -4.95
CA MET A 109 -4.93 -10.07 -6.38
C MET A 109 -3.67 -10.51 -7.12
N PRO A 110 -3.80 -11.20 -8.27
CA PRO A 110 -2.66 -11.50 -9.11
C PRO A 110 -2.02 -10.23 -9.66
N VAL A 111 -0.71 -10.26 -9.89
CA VAL A 111 -0.01 -9.20 -10.61
C VAL A 111 -0.50 -9.20 -12.07
N PRO A 112 -1.13 -8.12 -12.56
CA PRO A 112 -1.66 -8.10 -13.92
C PRO A 112 -0.54 -8.10 -14.96
N ALA A 113 -0.74 -8.81 -16.07
CA ALA A 113 0.22 -8.88 -17.18
C ALA A 113 0.64 -7.49 -17.71
N ALA A 114 -0.26 -6.50 -17.68
CA ALA A 114 0.06 -5.13 -18.09
C ALA A 114 1.07 -4.45 -17.16
N ALA A 115 0.97 -4.67 -15.84
CA ALA A 115 1.92 -4.15 -14.86
C ALA A 115 3.24 -4.92 -14.84
N ALA A 116 3.22 -6.18 -15.26
CA ALA A 116 4.40 -7.04 -15.38
C ALA A 116 5.29 -6.69 -16.60
N LYS A 117 4.75 -5.99 -17.60
CA LYS A 117 5.51 -5.59 -18.79
C LYS A 117 6.53 -4.49 -18.47
N PRO A 118 7.78 -4.61 -18.95
CA PRO A 118 8.77 -3.54 -18.85
C PRO A 118 8.27 -2.21 -19.44
N GLN A 119 8.41 -1.13 -18.68
CA GLN A 119 7.97 0.22 -19.07
C GLN A 119 9.05 0.98 -19.86
N GLY A 120 9.66 0.31 -20.83
CA GLY A 120 10.74 0.84 -21.66
C GLY A 120 11.93 -0.12 -21.76
N PRO A 121 12.95 0.26 -22.55
CA PRO A 121 14.14 -0.56 -22.70
C PRO A 121 14.91 -0.64 -21.39
N MET A 122 15.44 -1.82 -21.09
CA MET A 122 16.36 -2.02 -19.98
C MET A 122 17.60 -1.15 -20.17
N PRO A 123 17.98 -0.29 -19.20
CA PRO A 123 19.25 0.42 -19.27
C PRO A 123 20.43 -0.56 -19.30
N ALA A 124 21.50 -0.21 -20.01
CA ALA A 124 22.70 -1.04 -20.09
C ALA A 124 23.26 -1.39 -18.69
N HIS A 125 23.88 -2.57 -18.55
CA HIS A 125 24.39 -3.07 -17.28
C HIS A 125 25.48 -2.19 -16.64
N ASP A 126 26.23 -1.45 -17.46
CA ASP A 126 27.25 -0.48 -17.06
C ASP A 126 26.71 0.96 -16.93
N SER A 127 25.41 1.17 -17.19
CA SER A 127 24.78 2.47 -17.02
C SER A 127 24.84 2.95 -15.57
N ARG A 128 24.86 4.28 -15.39
CA ARG A 128 24.78 4.91 -14.06
C ARG A 128 23.57 4.44 -13.25
N SER A 129 22.40 4.27 -13.90
CA SER A 129 21.19 3.72 -13.27
C SER A 129 21.39 2.31 -12.72
N ALA A 130 22.01 1.42 -13.50
CA ALA A 130 22.28 0.05 -13.07
C ALA A 130 23.30 0.03 -11.92
N ALA A 131 24.33 0.88 -11.98
CA ALA A 131 25.30 1.04 -10.89
C ALA A 131 24.61 1.50 -9.58
N LEU A 132 23.75 2.52 -9.64
CA LEU A 132 22.97 3.00 -8.48
C LEU A 132 22.04 1.92 -7.92
N ALA A 133 21.27 1.25 -8.78
CA ALA A 133 20.29 0.26 -8.36
C ALA A 133 20.95 -0.98 -7.73
N ILE A 134 22.05 -1.46 -8.31
CA ILE A 134 22.68 -2.74 -7.92
C ILE A 134 23.77 -2.53 -6.85
N ARG A 135 24.68 -1.58 -7.10
CA ARG A 135 25.91 -1.43 -6.29
C ARG A 135 25.82 -0.26 -5.31
N GLY A 136 25.12 0.81 -5.68
CA GLY A 136 25.06 2.06 -4.93
C GLY A 136 26.27 2.97 -5.17
N LEU A 137 26.38 4.02 -4.35
CA LEU A 137 27.51 4.95 -4.29
C LEU A 137 28.05 4.98 -2.86
N TRP A 138 28.88 4.01 -2.50
CA TRP A 138 29.42 3.87 -1.15
C TRP A 138 30.25 5.07 -0.68
N THR A 139 30.90 5.79 -1.60
CA THR A 139 31.60 7.05 -1.30
C THR A 139 30.65 8.17 -0.83
N GLN A 140 29.36 8.03 -1.10
CA GLN A 140 28.29 8.94 -0.63
C GLN A 140 27.35 8.24 0.37
N GLN A 141 27.77 7.11 0.94
CA GLN A 141 26.99 6.31 1.88
C GLN A 141 25.62 5.86 1.33
N LEU A 142 25.52 5.70 0.00
CA LEU A 142 24.33 5.20 -0.66
C LEU A 142 24.49 3.71 -0.97
N PRO A 143 23.85 2.78 -0.23
CA PRO A 143 23.80 1.39 -0.63
C PRO A 143 23.00 1.24 -1.94
N GLY A 144 23.24 0.15 -2.65
CA GLY A 144 22.44 -0.18 -3.83
C GLY A 144 21.03 -0.57 -3.43
N CYS A 145 20.05 -0.07 -4.17
CA CYS A 145 18.63 -0.23 -3.88
C CYS A 145 18.20 -1.70 -3.67
N VAL A 146 18.73 -2.62 -4.48
CA VAL A 146 18.40 -4.07 -4.43
C VAL A 146 18.88 -4.76 -3.15
N GLN A 147 19.78 -4.14 -2.37
CA GLN A 147 20.28 -4.71 -1.12
C GLN A 147 19.19 -4.73 -0.03
N CYS A 148 18.19 -3.85 -0.16
CA CYS A 148 17.02 -3.85 0.71
C CYS A 148 15.76 -4.28 -0.05
N HIS A 149 15.56 -3.81 -1.28
CA HIS A 149 14.37 -4.11 -2.09
C HIS A 149 14.44 -5.46 -2.83
N GLY A 150 15.41 -6.31 -2.49
CA GLY A 150 15.57 -7.64 -3.07
C GLY A 150 16.10 -7.66 -4.50
N PRO A 151 16.42 -8.85 -5.04
CA PRO A 151 16.88 -9.02 -6.41
C PRO A 151 15.90 -8.39 -7.39
N GLN A 152 16.41 -7.60 -8.35
CA GLN A 152 15.60 -6.87 -9.35
C GLN A 152 14.56 -5.90 -8.76
N GLY A 153 14.56 -5.66 -7.44
CA GLY A 153 13.52 -4.85 -6.79
C GLY A 153 12.20 -5.60 -6.63
N LEU A 154 12.21 -6.93 -6.47
CA LEU A 154 11.02 -7.76 -6.24
C LEU A 154 10.42 -7.62 -4.82
N GLY A 155 11.09 -6.88 -3.94
CA GLY A 155 10.68 -6.69 -2.56
C GLY A 155 11.04 -7.86 -1.64
N VAL A 156 10.98 -7.61 -0.34
CA VAL A 156 11.23 -8.59 0.73
C VAL A 156 10.22 -8.34 1.84
N GLY A 157 9.15 -9.14 1.86
CA GLY A 157 8.10 -9.10 2.86
C GLY A 157 7.43 -7.73 3.01
N GLU A 158 7.02 -7.40 4.24
CA GLU A 158 6.26 -6.21 4.58
C GLU A 158 7.06 -4.90 4.62
N HIS A 159 8.37 -4.97 4.84
CA HIS A 159 9.20 -3.79 5.10
C HIS A 159 9.79 -3.18 3.83
N PHE A 160 10.13 -4.02 2.85
CA PHE A 160 10.80 -3.59 1.63
C PHE A 160 9.90 -3.91 0.44
N PRO A 161 9.02 -2.98 0.03
CA PRO A 161 8.07 -3.24 -1.04
C PRO A 161 8.77 -3.45 -2.39
N PRO A 162 8.14 -4.17 -3.32
CA PRO A 162 8.62 -4.26 -4.69
C PRO A 162 8.65 -2.89 -5.36
N LEU A 163 9.70 -2.66 -6.14
CA LEU A 163 9.87 -1.54 -7.05
C LEU A 163 9.64 -1.96 -8.51
N ALA A 164 9.90 -3.22 -8.85
CA ALA A 164 9.59 -3.78 -10.16
C ALA A 164 8.07 -3.78 -10.41
N GLY A 165 7.69 -3.48 -11.67
CA GLY A 165 6.28 -3.35 -12.08
C GLY A 165 5.54 -2.13 -11.51
N GLN A 166 6.22 -1.23 -10.77
CA GLN A 166 5.64 0.05 -10.39
C GLN A 166 5.90 1.12 -11.47
N PRO A 167 5.00 2.10 -11.67
CA PRO A 167 5.22 3.18 -12.62
C PRO A 167 6.51 3.97 -12.32
N ALA A 168 7.32 4.24 -13.33
CA ALA A 168 8.52 5.08 -13.15
C ALA A 168 8.17 6.46 -12.54
N VAL A 169 7.06 7.05 -12.99
CA VAL A 169 6.54 8.32 -12.45
C VAL A 169 6.23 8.20 -10.95
N TYR A 170 5.59 7.10 -10.54
CA TYR A 170 5.29 6.84 -9.14
C TYR A 170 6.56 6.74 -8.30
N ILE A 171 7.53 5.91 -8.71
CA ILE A 171 8.80 5.72 -7.99
C ILE A 171 9.55 7.05 -7.84
N ALA A 172 9.67 7.81 -8.93
CA ALA A 172 10.33 9.11 -8.91
C ALA A 172 9.63 10.10 -7.96
N ASN A 173 8.30 10.11 -7.95
CA ASN A 173 7.52 10.96 -7.05
C ASN A 173 7.68 10.54 -5.57
N GLN A 174 7.79 9.25 -5.27
CA GLN A 174 8.04 8.79 -3.90
C GLN A 174 9.42 9.23 -3.41
N LEU A 175 10.46 9.05 -4.23
CA LEU A 175 11.81 9.50 -3.90
C LEU A 175 11.86 11.02 -3.67
N ARG A 176 11.21 11.82 -4.52
CA ARG A 176 11.10 13.27 -4.32
C ARG A 176 10.37 13.63 -3.04
N ALA A 177 9.26 12.95 -2.73
CA ALA A 177 8.50 13.19 -1.52
C ALA A 177 9.34 12.94 -0.25
N TRP A 178 10.15 11.87 -0.23
CA TRP A 178 11.10 11.63 0.86
C TRP A 178 12.21 12.69 0.92
N LYS A 179 12.81 13.04 -0.23
CA LYS A 179 13.84 14.08 -0.34
C LYS A 179 13.38 15.42 0.21
N GLN A 180 12.12 15.78 -0.06
CA GLN A 180 11.50 17.05 0.37
C GLN A 180 10.86 16.98 1.77
N GLY A 181 10.78 15.80 2.39
CA GLY A 181 10.16 15.60 3.70
C GLY A 181 8.62 15.50 3.71
N ALA A 182 7.97 15.55 2.54
CA ALA A 182 6.53 15.30 2.39
C ALA A 182 6.15 13.84 2.69
N ARG A 183 7.09 12.90 2.52
CA ARG A 183 6.97 11.52 2.98
C ARG A 183 7.95 11.26 4.12
N ARG A 184 7.42 10.85 5.28
CA ARG A 184 8.17 10.66 6.54
C ARG A 184 7.79 9.38 7.30
N ASN A 185 7.18 8.44 6.60
CA ASN A 185 6.60 7.22 7.17
C ASN A 185 7.54 6.00 7.11
N ASP A 186 8.82 6.20 6.85
CA ASP A 186 9.82 5.15 6.75
C ASP A 186 10.52 4.86 8.10
N PRO A 187 10.66 3.58 8.49
CA PRO A 187 11.39 3.20 9.69
C PRO A 187 12.82 3.75 9.67
N LEU A 188 13.28 4.29 10.80
CA LEU A 188 14.64 4.83 10.98
C LEU A 188 15.07 5.88 9.93
N ARG A 189 14.11 6.47 9.19
CA ARG A 189 14.37 7.44 8.11
C ARG A 189 15.27 6.90 6.98
N LEU A 190 15.26 5.58 6.75
CA LEU A 190 16.09 4.91 5.75
C LEU A 190 15.90 5.51 4.35
N MET A 191 14.66 5.57 3.87
CA MET A 191 14.36 6.08 2.52
C MET A 191 14.51 7.59 2.44
N GLN A 192 14.25 8.32 3.53
CA GLN A 192 14.57 9.74 3.59
C GLN A 192 16.07 10.00 3.40
N HIS A 193 16.94 9.22 4.06
CA HIS A 193 18.39 9.34 3.89
C HIS A 193 18.81 9.01 2.44
N VAL A 194 18.37 7.86 1.92
CA VAL A 194 18.63 7.44 0.52
C VAL A 194 18.22 8.53 -0.47
N ALA A 195 17.00 9.07 -0.34
CA ALA A 195 16.47 10.05 -1.26
C ALA A 195 17.22 11.39 -1.22
N LYS A 196 17.75 11.80 -0.05
CA LYS A 196 18.53 13.04 0.09
C LYS A 196 19.89 12.95 -0.60
N THR A 197 20.47 11.76 -0.72
CA THR A 197 21.74 11.55 -1.43
C THR A 197 21.60 11.58 -2.95
N LEU A 198 20.40 11.32 -3.49
CA LEU A 198 20.17 11.25 -4.93
C LEU A 198 19.98 12.64 -5.56
N GLY A 199 20.70 12.90 -6.66
CA GLY A 199 20.39 13.98 -7.58
C GLY A 199 19.09 13.72 -8.36
N ASP A 200 18.49 14.76 -8.94
CA ASP A 200 17.20 14.61 -9.64
C ASP A 200 17.29 13.75 -10.91
N SER A 201 18.44 13.79 -11.59
CA SER A 201 18.75 12.87 -12.70
C SER A 201 18.85 11.42 -12.22
N ASP A 202 19.41 11.19 -11.02
CA ASP A 202 19.57 9.86 -10.44
C ASP A 202 18.22 9.29 -10.02
N ILE A 203 17.34 10.11 -9.44
CA ILE A 203 15.95 9.74 -9.13
C ILE A 203 15.22 9.27 -10.40
N GLN A 204 15.34 10.01 -11.50
CA GLN A 204 14.71 9.62 -12.76
C GLN A 204 15.33 8.33 -13.33
N ALA A 205 16.65 8.20 -13.24
CA ALA A 205 17.38 7.06 -13.77
C ALA A 205 17.03 5.75 -13.03
N VAL A 206 17.02 5.76 -11.70
CA VAL A 206 16.66 4.57 -10.91
C VAL A 206 15.18 4.21 -11.04
N ALA A 207 14.30 5.21 -11.13
CA ALA A 207 12.87 4.97 -11.35
C ALA A 207 12.59 4.27 -12.69
N LYS A 208 13.25 4.72 -13.77
CA LYS A 208 13.16 4.06 -15.08
C LYS A 208 13.77 2.66 -15.06
N TRP A 209 14.89 2.48 -14.36
CA TRP A 209 15.54 1.18 -14.25
C TRP A 209 14.65 0.14 -13.59
N PHE A 210 14.00 0.48 -12.47
CA PHE A 210 13.07 -0.41 -11.78
C PHE A 210 11.80 -0.67 -12.59
N ALA A 211 11.25 0.36 -13.24
CA ALA A 211 10.08 0.21 -14.10
C ALA A 211 10.34 -0.63 -15.36
N ALA A 212 11.60 -0.79 -15.77
CA ALA A 212 12.02 -1.66 -16.86
C ALA A 212 12.36 -3.10 -16.41
N GLN A 213 12.35 -3.40 -15.10
CA GLN A 213 12.59 -4.76 -14.63
C GLN A 213 11.44 -5.69 -15.05
N PRO A 214 11.76 -6.92 -15.51
CA PRO A 214 10.73 -7.92 -15.70
C PRO A 214 10.14 -8.31 -14.34
N LEU A 215 8.84 -8.60 -14.35
CA LEU A 215 8.12 -9.14 -13.21
C LEU A 215 7.31 -10.32 -13.73
N GLU A 216 7.30 -11.43 -13.00
CA GLU A 216 6.42 -12.55 -13.33
C GLU A 216 4.97 -12.15 -13.05
N ALA A 217 4.11 -12.24 -14.06
CA ALA A 217 2.67 -12.11 -13.85
C ALA A 217 2.21 -13.33 -13.05
N THR A 218 1.46 -13.11 -11.96
CA THR A 218 0.92 -14.21 -11.14
C THR A 218 -0.55 -14.51 -11.45
N GLY A 219 -1.12 -13.81 -12.43
CA GLY A 219 -2.42 -14.14 -13.01
C GLY A 219 -2.38 -14.02 -14.52
N ASP A 220 -2.54 -15.17 -15.17
CA ASP A 220 -2.99 -15.20 -16.55
C ASP A 220 -4.48 -14.85 -16.56
N THR A 221 -4.88 -14.04 -17.54
CA THR A 221 -6.28 -14.04 -17.99
C THR A 221 -6.57 -15.45 -18.52
N PRO A 222 -7.74 -16.05 -18.26
CA PRO A 222 -8.14 -17.28 -18.94
C PRO A 222 -8.01 -17.15 -20.47
#